data_AF-A0A4Q4CFP7-F1
#
_entry.id   AF-A0A4Q4CFP7-F1
#
_cell.length_a   1.000
_cell.length_b   1.000
_cell.length_c   1.000
_cell.angle_alpha   90.00
_cell.angle_beta   90.00
_cell.angle_gamma   90.00
#
_symmetry.space_group_name_H-M   'P 1'
#
loop_
_entity.id
_entity.type
_entity.pdbx_description
1 polymer ?
#
loop_
_entity_poly.entity_id
_entity_poly.type
_entity_poly.pdbx_seq_one_letter_code
_entity_poly.pdbx_strand_id
1 'polypeptide(L)'
;MTQSLARIFAILALPVLAACAGATQKQPEVVPGYEGVQDGEFFIEPVPAKYLQDGNSRTEVAYTGPEAPGTVVVDTFARKLYLVGEGGTATRYPIAVGREGLSFRGQGNIGRKAEWPSWQPTANMIRTRPDLYAAYAGGLPGGLMNPLGARAMYLYRGSRDTMFRIHGTSDAASVGHATSAGCIRLFNQDAIDLYNRVPNGTRVKVRSEAESLALEGPQMLNAYGHMVPESPENLTKKEKDEAMLAKQDARDKAASAKAEKKRLAACARRGIPDDECAPSETAVTVGTSG
;
A
#
# COMPACT_ATOMS: atom_id res chain seq x y z
N MET A 1 -88.29 22.09 17.24
CA MET A 1 -88.15 22.24 15.76
C MET A 1 -86.99 23.21 15.55
N THR A 2 -85.85 22.93 14.93
CA THR A 2 -85.45 21.94 13.91
C THR A 2 -83.91 21.90 13.83
N GLN A 3 -83.37 20.68 13.86
CA GLN A 3 -82.15 20.08 13.29
C GLN A 3 -80.92 20.89 12.77
N SER A 4 -79.75 20.26 13.02
CA SER A 4 -78.59 20.06 12.11
C SER A 4 -77.65 21.26 11.85
N LEU A 5 -76.31 21.15 11.80
CA LEU A 5 -75.41 20.07 11.37
C LEU A 5 -73.98 20.33 11.89
N ALA A 6 -73.27 19.26 12.24
CA ALA A 6 -71.87 19.25 12.64
C ALA A 6 -70.90 19.63 11.50
N ARG A 7 -69.82 20.36 11.81
CA ARG A 7 -68.57 20.39 11.03
C ARG A 7 -67.37 20.31 11.97
N ILE A 8 -66.88 19.08 12.15
CA ILE A 8 -65.60 18.78 12.81
C ILE A 8 -64.50 19.06 11.78
N PHE A 9 -63.71 20.12 12.01
CA PHE A 9 -62.43 20.30 11.32
C PHE A 9 -61.35 19.57 12.12
N ALA A 10 -61.01 18.35 11.70
CA ALA A 10 -59.83 17.65 12.17
C ALA A 10 -58.60 18.22 11.44
N ILE A 11 -57.84 19.09 12.11
CA ILE A 11 -56.53 19.57 11.64
C ILE A 11 -55.53 18.44 11.89
N LEU A 12 -55.22 17.69 10.83
CA LEU A 12 -54.16 16.68 10.82
C LEU A 12 -52.80 17.39 10.83
N ALA A 13 -52.17 17.45 12.01
CA ALA A 13 -50.77 17.84 12.13
C ALA A 13 -49.90 16.68 11.61
N LEU A 14 -49.41 16.81 10.36
CA LEU A 14 -48.38 15.94 9.79
C LEU A 14 -47.02 16.33 10.39
N PRO A 15 -46.33 15.46 11.13
CA PRO A 15 -44.93 15.70 11.48
C PRO A 15 -44.10 15.40 10.23
N VAL A 16 -43.56 16.43 9.61
CA VAL A 16 -42.51 16.25 8.59
C VAL A 16 -41.25 15.83 9.34
N LEU A 17 -41.07 14.52 9.56
CA LEU A 17 -39.77 13.96 9.91
C LEU A 17 -38.85 14.19 8.69
N ALA A 18 -38.03 15.22 8.77
CA ALA A 18 -36.87 15.36 7.90
C ALA A 18 -35.92 14.20 8.21
N ALA A 19 -36.04 13.12 7.45
CA ALA A 19 -35.07 12.04 7.45
C ALA A 19 -33.78 12.58 6.82
N CYS A 20 -32.88 13.11 7.64
CA CYS A 20 -31.48 13.25 7.27
C CYS A 20 -30.90 11.85 7.08
N ALA A 21 -31.05 11.30 5.88
CA ALA A 21 -30.28 10.15 5.42
C ALA A 21 -28.83 10.62 5.26
N GLY A 22 -28.11 10.73 6.38
CA GLY A 22 -26.66 10.85 6.35
C GLY A 22 -26.11 9.63 5.64
N ALA A 23 -25.31 9.85 4.60
CA ALA A 23 -24.58 8.77 3.96
C ALA A 23 -23.77 8.06 5.04
N THR A 24 -24.12 6.81 5.35
CA THR A 24 -23.33 5.95 6.22
C THR A 24 -21.98 5.78 5.53
N GLN A 25 -20.98 6.53 5.97
CA GLN A 25 -19.60 6.27 5.58
C GLN A 25 -19.30 4.85 6.05
N LYS A 26 -19.19 3.92 5.10
CA LYS A 26 -18.82 2.52 5.39
C LYS A 26 -17.49 2.59 6.12
N GLN A 27 -17.49 2.28 7.42
CA GLN A 27 -16.26 2.26 8.20
C GLN A 27 -15.24 1.38 7.47
N PRO A 28 -13.97 1.80 7.39
CA PRO A 28 -12.94 1.01 6.74
C PRO A 28 -12.90 -0.38 7.39
N GLU A 29 -12.92 -1.41 6.55
CA GLU A 29 -12.87 -2.79 6.97
C GLU A 29 -11.56 -3.05 7.72
N VAL A 30 -11.67 -3.50 8.97
CA VAL A 30 -10.52 -3.79 9.83
C VAL A 30 -10.02 -5.19 9.51
N VAL A 31 -8.78 -5.29 9.03
CA VAL A 31 -8.14 -6.57 8.71
C VAL A 31 -7.20 -6.98 9.85
N PRO A 32 -7.34 -8.19 10.42
CA PRO A 32 -6.49 -8.65 11.50
C PRO A 32 -4.99 -8.54 11.21
N GLY A 33 -4.23 -7.93 12.13
CA GLY A 33 -2.79 -7.68 12.00
C GLY A 33 -2.41 -6.46 11.16
N TYR A 34 -3.40 -5.75 10.62
CA TYR A 34 -3.28 -4.56 9.78
C TYR A 34 -4.16 -3.39 10.28
N GLU A 35 -4.52 -3.43 11.56
CA GLU A 35 -5.29 -2.39 12.23
C GLU A 35 -4.48 -1.09 12.38
N GLY A 36 -5.16 -0.04 12.85
CA GLY A 36 -4.48 1.18 13.26
C GLY A 36 -3.62 0.91 14.50
N VAL A 37 -2.38 1.38 14.49
CA VAL A 37 -1.41 1.13 15.56
C VAL A 37 -0.93 2.45 16.14
N GLN A 38 -1.13 2.64 17.45
CA GLN A 38 -0.46 3.71 18.19
C GLN A 38 0.96 3.25 18.56
N ASP A 39 1.97 3.98 18.08
CA ASP A 39 3.38 3.66 18.28
C ASP A 39 4.13 4.91 18.76
N GLY A 40 4.25 5.05 20.07
CA GLY A 40 4.76 6.27 20.70
C GLY A 40 3.86 7.46 20.39
N GLU A 41 4.42 8.51 19.82
CA GLU A 41 3.70 9.74 19.43
C GLU A 41 2.98 9.63 18.08
N PHE A 42 3.21 8.56 17.31
CA PHE A 42 2.67 8.41 15.98
C PHE A 42 1.51 7.42 15.95
N PHE A 43 0.43 7.82 15.27
CA PHE A 43 -0.67 6.91 14.94
C PHE A 43 -0.53 6.45 13.49
N ILE A 44 -0.34 5.14 13.30
CA ILE A 44 -0.26 4.51 11.98
C ILE A 44 -1.67 4.09 11.59
N GLU A 45 -2.17 4.64 10.50
CA GLU A 45 -3.49 4.29 9.96
C GLU A 45 -3.60 2.79 9.60
N PRO A 46 -4.79 2.18 9.70
CA PRO A 46 -5.02 0.82 9.25
C PRO A 46 -4.74 0.70 7.76
N VAL A 47 -4.20 -0.45 7.33
CA VAL A 47 -3.98 -0.70 5.91
C VAL A 47 -5.34 -0.97 5.24
N PRO A 48 -5.73 -0.20 4.21
CA PRO A 48 -6.97 -0.45 3.50
C PRO A 48 -7.03 -1.87 2.92
N ALA A 49 -8.14 -2.58 3.16
CA ALA A 49 -8.34 -3.96 2.71
C ALA A 49 -8.08 -4.19 1.21
N LYS A 50 -8.25 -3.16 0.37
CA LYS A 50 -7.92 -3.21 -1.07
C LYS A 50 -6.43 -3.49 -1.36
N TYR A 51 -5.53 -3.12 -0.45
CA TYR A 51 -4.09 -3.40 -0.60
C TYR A 51 -3.69 -4.77 -0.05
N LEU A 52 -4.59 -5.48 0.63
CA LEU A 52 -4.31 -6.77 1.28
C LEU A 52 -4.85 -7.97 0.49
N GLN A 53 -5.28 -7.74 -0.76
CA GLN A 53 -5.84 -8.76 -1.65
C GLN A 53 -4.77 -9.64 -2.29
N ASP A 54 -5.17 -10.78 -2.86
CA ASP A 54 -4.31 -11.68 -3.65
C ASP A 54 -3.02 -12.11 -2.93
N GLY A 55 -3.11 -12.36 -1.61
CA GLY A 55 -1.96 -12.79 -0.81
C GLY A 55 -0.93 -11.69 -0.53
N ASN A 56 -1.33 -10.42 -0.66
CA ASN A 56 -0.57 -9.24 -0.24
C ASN A 56 -0.76 -8.93 1.25
N SER A 57 -0.75 -9.97 2.07
CA SER A 57 -0.87 -9.89 3.53
C SER A 57 0.05 -10.91 4.19
N ARG A 58 0.40 -10.64 5.44
CA ARG A 58 1.25 -11.49 6.27
C ARG A 58 0.51 -12.79 6.55
N THR A 59 1.19 -13.90 6.34
CA THR A 59 0.58 -15.23 6.49
C THR A 59 1.64 -16.22 6.92
N GLU A 60 1.29 -17.14 7.81
CA GLU A 60 2.13 -18.30 8.09
C GLU A 60 1.99 -19.33 6.97
N VAL A 61 3.12 -19.82 6.48
CA VAL A 61 3.19 -20.76 5.34
C VAL A 61 4.13 -21.91 5.68
N ALA A 62 3.97 -23.03 4.97
CA ALA A 62 5.01 -24.06 4.95
C ALA A 62 6.30 -23.49 4.33
N TYR A 63 7.44 -23.85 4.89
CA TYR A 63 8.76 -23.43 4.43
C TYR A 63 9.55 -24.64 3.95
N THR A 64 9.88 -24.66 2.66
CA THR A 64 10.59 -25.76 1.99
C THR A 64 12.06 -25.43 1.70
N GLY A 65 12.51 -24.23 2.07
CA GLY A 65 13.90 -23.80 1.89
C GLY A 65 14.86 -24.43 2.90
N PRO A 66 16.17 -24.45 2.61
CA PRO A 66 17.19 -25.06 3.47
C PRO A 66 17.60 -24.21 4.68
N GLU A 67 17.14 -22.96 4.77
CA GLU A 67 17.55 -22.03 5.83
C GLU A 67 17.00 -22.42 7.21
N ALA A 68 17.80 -22.19 8.24
CA ALA A 68 17.45 -22.53 9.61
C ALA A 68 16.43 -21.54 10.22
N PRO A 69 15.64 -21.99 11.24
CA PRO A 69 14.77 -21.11 12.01
C PRO A 69 15.47 -19.85 12.52
N GLY A 70 14.74 -18.72 12.54
CA GLY A 70 15.26 -17.40 12.89
C GLY A 70 15.99 -16.66 11.75
N THR A 71 16.14 -17.28 10.57
CA THR A 71 16.69 -16.62 9.39
C THR A 71 15.64 -15.75 8.70
N VAL A 72 16.04 -14.56 8.24
CA VAL A 72 15.23 -13.75 7.31
C VAL A 72 15.64 -14.07 5.88
N VAL A 73 14.70 -14.54 5.07
CA VAL A 73 14.93 -14.87 3.66
C VAL A 73 14.14 -13.90 2.80
N VAL A 74 14.81 -13.24 1.86
CA VAL A 74 14.23 -12.26 0.96
C VAL A 74 14.20 -12.85 -0.43
N ASP A 75 13.01 -12.95 -0.99
CA ASP A 75 12.79 -13.32 -2.39
C ASP A 75 12.30 -12.09 -3.17
N THR A 76 13.22 -11.42 -3.85
CA THR A 76 12.91 -10.23 -4.64
C THR A 76 12.13 -10.55 -5.92
N PHE A 77 12.21 -11.80 -6.40
CA PHE A 77 11.55 -12.23 -7.63
C PHE A 77 10.09 -12.59 -7.35
N ALA A 78 9.80 -13.27 -6.24
CA ALA A 78 8.43 -13.50 -5.77
C ALA A 78 7.83 -12.31 -5.00
N ARG A 79 8.63 -11.28 -4.69
CA ARG A 79 8.28 -10.14 -3.81
C ARG A 79 7.73 -10.60 -2.45
N LYS A 80 8.43 -11.55 -1.85
CA LYS A 80 8.12 -12.07 -0.51
C LYS A 80 9.34 -12.00 0.40
N LEU A 81 9.11 -11.78 1.68
CA LEU A 81 10.09 -11.96 2.74
C LEU A 81 9.58 -13.05 3.68
N TYR A 82 10.46 -13.91 4.15
CA TYR A 82 10.16 -15.00 5.06
C TYR A 82 10.98 -14.83 6.33
N LEU A 83 10.32 -14.88 7.50
CA LEU A 83 10.98 -15.18 8.76
C LEU A 83 10.79 -16.68 9.02
N VAL A 84 11.87 -17.44 8.89
CA VAL A 84 11.84 -18.90 9.02
C VAL A 84 11.51 -19.27 10.47
N GLY A 85 10.47 -20.08 10.65
CA GLY A 85 10.02 -20.62 11.93
C GLY A 85 10.52 -22.04 12.16
N GLU A 86 10.13 -22.61 13.30
CA GLU A 86 10.36 -24.03 13.58
C GLU A 86 9.33 -24.92 12.86
N GLY A 87 9.52 -26.24 12.88
CA GLY A 87 8.53 -27.18 12.34
C GLY A 87 8.30 -27.10 10.83
N GLY A 88 9.22 -26.50 10.08
CA GLY A 88 9.08 -26.32 8.63
C GLY A 88 8.05 -25.26 8.24
N THR A 89 7.84 -24.24 9.07
CA THR A 89 6.99 -23.08 8.74
C THR A 89 7.81 -21.80 8.58
N ALA A 90 7.20 -20.76 8.03
CA ALA A 90 7.72 -19.40 8.02
C ALA A 90 6.57 -18.40 8.10
N THR A 91 6.81 -17.26 8.74
CA THR A 91 5.96 -16.08 8.56
C THR A 91 6.37 -15.40 7.26
N ARG A 92 5.47 -15.35 6.28
CA ARG A 92 5.67 -14.68 4.99
C ARG A 92 5.07 -13.28 5.03
N TYR A 93 5.82 -12.30 4.55
CA TYR A 93 5.42 -10.91 4.41
C TYR A 93 5.45 -10.50 2.93
N PRO A 94 4.46 -9.74 2.44
CA PRO A 94 4.58 -9.09 1.15
C PRO A 94 5.65 -8.00 1.23
N ILE A 95 6.43 -7.84 0.16
CA ILE A 95 7.41 -6.75 0.06
C ILE A 95 7.25 -5.98 -1.23
N ALA A 96 7.60 -4.71 -1.20
CA ALA A 96 7.97 -3.98 -2.40
C ALA A 96 9.48 -3.90 -2.54
N VAL A 97 9.94 -4.02 -3.78
CA VAL A 97 11.36 -4.03 -4.11
C VAL A 97 11.60 -2.90 -5.10
N GLY A 98 12.54 -2.01 -4.76
CA GLY A 98 12.98 -0.97 -5.68
C GLY A 98 13.89 -1.51 -6.79
N ARG A 99 14.11 -0.75 -7.87
CA ARG A 99 15.11 -1.08 -8.90
C ARG A 99 16.50 -1.42 -8.33
N GLU A 100 16.90 -0.71 -7.27
CA GLU A 100 18.17 -0.92 -6.59
C GLU A 100 18.15 -2.15 -5.66
N GLY A 101 16.98 -2.59 -5.21
CA GLY A 101 16.81 -3.77 -4.36
C GLY A 101 17.32 -5.07 -4.99
N LEU A 102 17.44 -5.12 -6.33
CA LEU A 102 18.03 -6.24 -7.08
C LEU A 102 19.56 -6.32 -7.00
N SER A 103 20.22 -5.26 -6.50
CA SER A 103 21.68 -5.20 -6.45
C SER A 103 22.27 -5.80 -5.16
N PHE A 104 21.48 -5.90 -4.08
CA PHE A 104 21.89 -6.70 -2.92
C PHE A 104 21.64 -8.18 -3.17
N ARG A 105 22.71 -8.96 -3.26
CA ARG A 105 22.67 -10.40 -3.51
C ARG A 105 23.38 -11.18 -2.43
N GLY A 106 23.04 -12.45 -2.25
CA GLY A 106 23.75 -13.33 -1.31
C GLY A 106 23.32 -13.10 0.12
N GLN A 107 24.28 -13.00 1.04
CA GLN A 107 24.02 -13.04 2.48
C GLN A 107 24.49 -11.78 3.20
N GLY A 108 23.88 -11.53 4.36
CA GLY A 108 24.24 -10.50 5.31
C GLY A 108 23.61 -10.77 6.67
N ASN A 109 23.63 -9.77 7.54
CA ASN A 109 23.01 -9.81 8.85
C ASN A 109 22.37 -8.47 9.20
N ILE A 110 21.38 -8.49 10.09
CA ILE A 110 20.84 -7.26 10.67
C ILE A 110 21.88 -6.71 11.66
N GLY A 111 22.61 -5.67 11.27
CA GLY A 111 23.68 -5.09 12.12
C GLY A 111 23.16 -4.01 13.06
N ARG A 112 22.19 -3.22 12.60
CA ARG A 112 21.54 -2.17 13.37
C ARG A 112 20.04 -2.17 13.11
N LYS A 113 19.30 -1.70 14.11
CA LYS A 113 17.86 -1.52 14.11
C LYS A 113 17.52 -0.12 14.60
N ALA A 114 16.50 0.50 14.02
CA ALA A 114 16.00 1.80 14.46
C ALA A 114 14.47 1.87 14.37
N GLU A 115 13.87 2.49 15.37
CA GLU A 115 12.49 2.95 15.38
C GLU A 115 12.43 4.38 14.87
N TRP A 116 11.41 4.70 14.07
CA TRP A 116 11.23 6.01 13.41
C TRP A 116 12.55 6.61 12.90
N PRO A 117 13.26 5.89 12.00
CA PRO A 117 14.57 6.31 11.53
C PRO A 117 14.52 7.62 10.75
N SER A 118 15.54 8.46 10.90
CA SER A 118 15.78 9.54 9.95
C SER A 118 16.13 8.97 8.57
N TRP A 119 15.75 9.69 7.52
CA TRP A 119 16.09 9.34 6.14
C TRP A 119 16.79 10.49 5.44
N GLN A 120 17.75 10.18 4.59
CA GLN A 120 18.37 11.16 3.71
C GLN A 120 18.54 10.54 2.32
N PRO A 121 18.13 11.24 1.24
CA PRO A 121 18.37 10.77 -0.12
C PRO A 121 19.87 10.69 -0.40
N THR A 122 20.28 9.72 -1.22
CA THR A 122 21.68 9.64 -1.64
C THR A 122 22.03 10.78 -2.60
N ALA A 123 23.32 11.12 -2.69
CA ALA A 123 23.78 12.10 -3.68
C ALA A 123 23.39 11.71 -5.12
N ASN A 124 23.34 10.41 -5.43
CA ASN A 124 22.89 9.91 -6.73
C ASN A 124 21.40 10.19 -6.98
N MET A 125 20.56 9.98 -5.96
CA MET A 125 19.13 10.29 -6.04
C MET A 125 18.92 11.78 -6.31
N ILE A 126 19.58 12.66 -5.54
CA ILE A 126 19.49 14.13 -5.73
C ILE A 126 19.93 14.53 -7.15
N ARG A 127 21.04 13.97 -7.63
CA ARG A 127 21.58 14.29 -8.97
C ARG A 127 20.69 13.81 -10.11
N THR A 128 20.04 12.66 -9.98
CA THR A 128 19.26 12.04 -11.07
C THR A 128 17.79 12.44 -11.08
N ARG A 129 17.22 12.73 -9.91
CA ARG A 129 15.82 13.15 -9.72
C ARG A 129 15.73 14.33 -8.75
N PRO A 130 16.32 15.49 -9.09
CA PRO A 130 16.31 16.66 -8.21
C PRO A 130 14.88 17.19 -7.98
N ASP A 131 13.99 17.00 -8.95
CA ASP A 131 12.55 17.31 -8.86
C ASP A 131 11.87 16.61 -7.67
N LEU A 132 12.34 15.42 -7.29
CA LEU A 132 11.80 14.66 -6.17
C LEU A 132 12.61 14.82 -4.88
N TYR A 133 13.94 14.96 -4.97
CA TYR A 133 14.82 14.77 -3.82
C TYR A 133 15.57 16.01 -3.35
N ALA A 134 15.67 17.07 -4.16
CA ALA A 134 16.47 18.24 -3.79
C ALA A 134 15.95 18.93 -2.51
N ALA A 135 14.63 19.00 -2.33
CA ALA A 135 14.00 19.56 -1.13
C ALA A 135 14.35 18.79 0.15
N TYR A 136 14.74 17.51 0.03
CA TYR A 136 15.05 16.62 1.15
C TYR A 136 16.56 16.40 1.33
N ALA A 137 17.42 17.19 0.70
CA ALA A 137 18.88 17.03 0.77
C ALA A 137 19.42 17.11 2.22
N GLY A 138 18.76 17.89 3.09
CA GLY A 138 19.07 17.98 4.53
C GLY A 138 18.56 16.81 5.37
N GLY A 139 17.86 15.85 4.75
CA GLY A 139 17.23 14.72 5.42
C GLY A 139 15.84 15.04 5.98
N LEU A 140 15.14 13.97 6.36
CA LEU A 140 13.87 13.98 7.04
C LEU A 140 14.04 13.32 8.42
N PRO A 141 13.47 13.90 9.49
CA PRO A 141 13.39 13.23 10.78
C PRO A 141 12.47 12.00 10.68
N GLY A 142 12.48 11.17 11.72
CA GLY A 142 11.49 10.10 11.87
C GLY A 142 10.07 10.67 11.91
N GLY A 143 9.11 9.97 11.29
CA GLY A 143 7.70 10.31 11.35
C GLY A 143 6.88 9.68 10.24
N LEU A 144 5.57 9.93 10.25
CA LEU A 144 4.59 9.30 9.35
C LEU A 144 4.85 9.53 7.86
N MET A 145 5.46 10.67 7.50
CA MET A 145 5.79 11.02 6.12
C MET A 145 7.19 10.56 5.70
N ASN A 146 7.95 9.93 6.58
CA ASN A 146 9.29 9.46 6.28
C ASN A 146 9.22 8.18 5.41
N PRO A 147 9.96 8.12 4.28
CA PRO A 147 9.90 6.98 3.37
C PRO A 147 10.46 5.66 3.94
N LEU A 148 11.19 5.70 5.07
CA LEU A 148 11.62 4.51 5.79
C LEU A 148 10.54 3.94 6.73
N GLY A 149 9.45 4.68 6.97
CA GLY A 149 8.34 4.27 7.81
C GLY A 149 8.72 4.07 9.28
N ALA A 150 7.96 3.22 9.97
CA ALA A 150 8.03 3.07 11.43
C ALA A 150 9.30 2.35 11.93
N ARG A 151 9.87 1.43 11.14
CA ARG A 151 11.05 0.64 11.53
C ARG A 151 12.01 0.49 10.37
N ALA A 152 13.31 0.44 10.67
CA ALA A 152 14.33 0.03 9.72
C ALA A 152 15.35 -0.94 10.36
N MET A 153 15.66 -2.00 9.62
CA MET A 153 16.71 -2.98 9.88
C MET A 153 17.81 -2.80 8.83
N TYR A 154 19.02 -2.51 9.27
CA TYR A 154 20.15 -2.17 8.41
C TYR A 154 20.98 -3.43 8.15
N LEU A 155 21.22 -3.71 6.87
CA LEU A 155 21.90 -4.93 6.45
C LEU A 155 23.40 -4.72 6.39
N TYR A 156 24.13 -5.61 7.03
CA TYR A 156 25.58 -5.59 7.14
C TYR A 156 26.18 -6.83 6.47
N ARG A 157 27.43 -6.71 6.06
CA ARG A 157 28.31 -7.85 5.72
C ARG A 157 29.55 -7.75 6.60
N GLY A 158 29.64 -8.63 7.60
CA GLY A 158 30.61 -8.45 8.67
C GLY A 158 30.33 -7.15 9.40
N SER A 159 31.32 -6.27 9.50
CA SER A 159 31.20 -4.96 10.15
C SER A 159 30.76 -3.82 9.21
N ARG A 160 30.58 -4.08 7.90
CA ARG A 160 30.31 -3.03 6.91
C ARG A 160 28.82 -2.90 6.61
N ASP A 161 28.28 -1.68 6.75
CA ASP A 161 26.94 -1.33 6.26
C ASP A 161 26.89 -1.46 4.73
N THR A 162 25.92 -2.21 4.24
CA THR A 162 25.71 -2.45 2.81
C THR A 162 24.92 -1.33 2.14
N MET A 163 24.38 -0.40 2.92
CA MET A 163 23.38 0.59 2.50
C MET A 163 22.06 -0.04 2.05
N PHE A 164 21.82 -1.31 2.35
CA PHE A 164 20.51 -1.94 2.19
C PHE A 164 19.76 -2.00 3.51
N ARG A 165 18.43 -1.87 3.42
CA ARG A 165 17.53 -1.90 4.55
C ARG A 165 16.34 -2.82 4.30
N ILE A 166 15.79 -3.35 5.37
CA ILE A 166 14.40 -3.82 5.40
C ILE A 166 13.66 -2.80 6.24
N HIS A 167 12.63 -2.17 5.70
CA HIS A 167 11.99 -1.03 6.37
C HIS A 167 10.49 -0.93 6.10
N GLY A 168 9.79 -0.11 6.88
CA GLY A 168 8.38 0.23 6.67
C GLY A 168 8.19 1.16 5.47
N THR A 169 7.04 1.80 5.37
CA THR A 169 6.78 2.78 4.31
C THR A 169 5.69 3.75 4.73
N SER A 170 5.80 5.01 4.32
CA SER A 170 4.69 5.98 4.41
C SER A 170 3.63 5.74 3.33
N ASP A 171 3.96 4.96 2.28
CA ASP A 171 3.07 4.63 1.18
C ASP A 171 2.70 3.15 1.19
N ALA A 172 1.60 2.83 1.88
CA ALA A 172 1.06 1.47 1.95
C ALA A 172 0.66 0.92 0.58
N ALA A 173 0.24 1.77 -0.36
CA ALA A 173 -0.17 1.33 -1.69
C ALA A 173 0.99 0.76 -2.51
N SER A 174 2.23 1.10 -2.15
CA SER A 174 3.42 0.62 -2.85
C SER A 174 3.77 -0.84 -2.57
N VAL A 175 3.29 -1.43 -1.46
CA VAL A 175 3.69 -2.78 -1.02
C VAL A 175 3.05 -3.83 -1.93
N GLY A 176 3.88 -4.74 -2.46
CA GLY A 176 3.46 -5.74 -3.46
C GLY A 176 3.85 -5.37 -4.89
N HIS A 177 4.26 -4.12 -5.14
CA HIS A 177 4.67 -3.61 -6.46
C HIS A 177 6.19 -3.51 -6.62
N ALA A 178 6.64 -3.41 -7.88
CA ALA A 178 7.99 -2.94 -8.18
C ALA A 178 7.99 -1.42 -8.11
N THR A 179 8.93 -0.84 -7.35
CA THR A 179 9.01 0.62 -7.17
C THR A 179 10.32 1.18 -7.71
N SER A 180 10.36 2.50 -7.94
CA SER A 180 11.42 3.14 -8.72
C SER A 180 12.74 3.35 -7.98
N ALA A 181 12.76 3.34 -6.63
CA ALA A 181 13.97 3.62 -5.86
C ALA A 181 14.02 2.87 -4.51
N GLY A 182 15.13 2.19 -4.22
CA GLY A 182 15.47 1.78 -2.86
C GLY A 182 15.21 0.32 -2.47
N CYS A 183 15.32 0.12 -1.17
CA CYS A 183 15.53 -1.15 -0.46
C CYS A 183 14.27 -2.04 -0.39
N ILE A 184 14.16 -2.92 0.61
CA ILE A 184 13.02 -3.82 0.82
C ILE A 184 11.99 -3.13 1.71
N ARG A 185 10.79 -2.88 1.18
CA ARG A 185 9.71 -2.19 1.90
C ARG A 185 8.63 -3.15 2.35
N LEU A 186 8.14 -2.92 3.55
CA LEU A 186 7.03 -3.62 4.20
C LEU A 186 5.94 -2.61 4.54
N PHE A 187 4.70 -3.08 4.77
CA PHE A 187 3.74 -2.29 5.53
C PHE A 187 4.33 -1.95 6.91
N ASN A 188 3.95 -0.81 7.52
CA ASN A 188 4.49 -0.45 8.82
C ASN A 188 4.17 -1.50 9.90
N GLN A 189 2.96 -2.08 9.86
CA GLN A 189 2.55 -3.17 10.75
C GLN A 189 3.46 -4.40 10.60
N ASP A 190 3.84 -4.74 9.38
CA ASP A 190 4.76 -5.84 9.08
C ASP A 190 6.21 -5.52 9.46
N ALA A 191 6.63 -4.28 9.27
CA ALA A 191 7.96 -3.81 9.69
C ALA A 191 8.10 -3.83 11.22
N ILE A 192 7.06 -3.43 11.96
CA ILE A 192 6.99 -3.53 13.43
C ILE A 192 7.05 -4.98 13.88
N ASP A 193 6.22 -5.84 13.29
CA ASP A 193 6.18 -7.27 13.62
C ASP A 193 7.55 -7.94 13.40
N LEU A 194 8.14 -7.78 12.21
CA LEU A 194 9.45 -8.34 11.89
C LEU A 194 10.53 -7.77 12.82
N TYR A 195 10.53 -6.44 13.02
CA TYR A 195 11.48 -5.76 13.91
C TYR A 195 11.44 -6.34 15.33
N ASN A 196 10.27 -6.59 15.89
CA ASN A 196 10.17 -7.11 17.26
C ASN A 196 10.64 -8.56 17.39
N ARG A 197 10.59 -9.34 16.30
CA ARG A 197 10.95 -10.77 16.29
C ARG A 197 12.42 -11.02 16.00
N VAL A 198 13.12 -10.12 15.30
CA VAL A 198 14.51 -10.35 14.86
C VAL A 198 15.52 -9.57 15.69
N PRO A 199 16.45 -10.22 16.41
CA PRO A 199 17.54 -9.53 17.10
C PRO A 199 18.60 -8.99 16.12
N ASN A 200 19.48 -8.10 16.62
CA ASN A 200 20.71 -7.79 15.90
C ASN A 200 21.56 -9.07 15.78
N GLY A 201 22.22 -9.24 14.64
CA GLY A 201 22.94 -10.45 14.27
C GLY A 201 22.11 -11.46 13.47
N THR A 202 20.78 -11.31 13.39
CA THR A 202 19.92 -12.18 12.57
C THR A 202 20.43 -12.28 11.14
N ARG A 203 20.60 -13.50 10.65
CA ARG A 203 21.04 -13.79 9.29
C ARG A 203 19.98 -13.36 8.29
N VAL A 204 20.43 -12.73 7.22
CA VAL A 204 19.61 -12.36 6.06
C VAL A 204 20.18 -13.03 4.82
N LYS A 205 19.32 -13.73 4.08
CA LYS A 205 19.65 -14.38 2.80
C LYS A 205 18.74 -13.84 1.72
N VAL A 206 19.32 -13.32 0.65
CA VAL A 206 18.58 -12.97 -0.57
C VAL A 206 18.68 -14.14 -1.54
N ARG A 207 17.53 -14.62 -2.00
CA ARG A 207 17.46 -15.67 -3.02
C ARG A 207 17.93 -15.14 -4.37
N SER A 208 18.67 -15.98 -5.07
CA SER A 208 18.90 -15.84 -6.51
C SER A 208 17.63 -16.18 -7.28
N GLU A 209 17.60 -15.80 -8.55
CA GLU A 209 16.49 -16.13 -9.46
C GLU A 209 16.28 -17.64 -9.56
N ALA A 210 17.36 -18.42 -9.66
CA ALA A 210 17.30 -19.88 -9.72
C ALA A 210 16.74 -20.49 -8.43
N GLU A 211 17.13 -19.99 -7.26
CA GLU A 211 16.57 -20.43 -5.98
C GLU A 211 15.08 -20.07 -5.86
N SER A 212 14.69 -18.87 -6.31
CA SER A 212 13.29 -18.44 -6.33
C SER A 212 12.45 -19.34 -7.25
N LEU A 213 12.91 -19.57 -8.48
CA LEU A 213 12.22 -20.43 -9.44
C LEU A 213 12.07 -21.87 -8.92
N ALA A 214 13.10 -22.40 -8.25
CA ALA A 214 13.06 -23.75 -7.70
C ALA A 214 12.10 -23.90 -6.51
N LEU A 215 11.96 -22.87 -5.67
CA LEU A 215 11.18 -22.93 -4.43
C LEU A 215 9.75 -22.39 -4.58
N GLU A 216 9.57 -21.30 -5.32
CA GLU A 216 8.29 -20.62 -5.52
C GLU A 216 7.63 -20.96 -6.86
N GLY A 217 8.41 -21.50 -7.81
CA GLY A 217 7.97 -21.66 -9.19
C GLY A 217 7.95 -20.35 -9.98
N PRO A 218 7.57 -20.41 -11.26
CA PRO A 218 7.46 -19.21 -12.09
C PRO A 218 6.39 -18.27 -11.54
N GLN A 219 6.66 -16.96 -11.63
CA GLN A 219 5.81 -15.91 -11.10
C GLN A 219 5.34 -14.97 -12.21
N MET A 220 4.14 -14.42 -12.06
CA MET A 220 3.54 -13.48 -13.00
C MET A 220 2.94 -12.27 -12.27
N LEU A 221 2.79 -11.17 -13.00
CA LEU A 221 2.02 -10.02 -12.52
C LEU A 221 0.52 -10.25 -12.78
N ASN A 222 -0.30 -10.10 -11.75
CA ASN A 222 -1.75 -10.01 -11.90
C ASN A 222 -2.15 -8.65 -12.54
N ALA A 223 -3.44 -8.46 -12.78
CA ALA A 223 -4.00 -7.23 -13.37
C ALA A 223 -3.71 -5.95 -12.54
N TYR A 224 -3.40 -6.11 -11.25
CA TYR A 224 -3.13 -5.02 -10.31
C TYR A 224 -1.63 -4.79 -10.07
N GLY A 225 -0.75 -5.54 -10.75
CA GLY A 225 0.70 -5.41 -10.63
C GLY A 225 1.34 -6.13 -9.43
N HIS A 226 0.61 -7.00 -8.73
CA HIS A 226 1.14 -7.86 -7.68
C HIS A 226 1.74 -9.15 -8.26
N MET A 227 2.80 -9.66 -7.62
CA MET A 227 3.39 -10.96 -7.96
C MET A 227 2.54 -12.10 -7.41
N VAL A 228 2.16 -13.01 -8.30
CA VAL A 228 1.42 -14.24 -7.98
C VAL A 228 2.05 -15.42 -8.73
N PRO A 229 1.87 -16.67 -8.26
CA PRO A 229 2.35 -17.84 -8.99
C PRO A 229 1.76 -17.89 -10.41
N GLU A 230 2.58 -18.27 -11.38
CA GLU A 230 2.10 -18.48 -12.76
C GLU A 230 1.32 -19.78 -12.84
N SER A 231 0.00 -19.69 -12.73
CA SER A 231 -0.92 -20.82 -12.80
C SER A 231 -2.05 -20.56 -13.80
N PRO A 232 -2.69 -21.59 -14.37
CA PRO A 232 -3.86 -21.43 -15.24
C PRO A 232 -5.00 -20.63 -14.59
N GLU A 233 -5.15 -20.77 -13.27
CA GLU A 233 -6.14 -20.04 -12.48
C GLU A 233 -5.80 -18.54 -12.42
N ASN A 234 -4.54 -18.19 -12.13
CA ASN A 234 -4.10 -16.80 -12.06
C ASN A 234 -4.07 -16.12 -13.44
N LEU A 235 -3.75 -16.86 -14.51
CA LEU A 235 -3.87 -16.38 -15.89
C LEU A 235 -5.33 -16.05 -16.23
N THR A 236 -6.25 -16.97 -15.95
CA THR A 236 -7.70 -16.76 -16.18
C THR A 236 -8.24 -15.60 -15.34
N LYS A 237 -7.80 -15.48 -14.08
CA LYS A 237 -8.18 -14.38 -13.19
C LYS A 237 -7.66 -13.05 -13.73
N LYS A 238 -6.41 -13.00 -14.18
CA LYS A 238 -5.80 -11.80 -14.77
C LYS A 238 -6.60 -11.31 -15.97
N GLU A 239 -6.94 -12.18 -16.92
CA GLU A 239 -7.72 -11.80 -18.11
C GLU A 239 -9.08 -11.20 -17.74
N LYS A 240 -9.78 -11.82 -16.76
CA LYS A 240 -11.06 -11.33 -16.25
C LYS A 240 -10.92 -9.98 -15.56
N ASP A 241 -9.92 -9.83 -14.70
CA ASP A 241 -9.67 -8.61 -13.94
C ASP A 241 -9.26 -7.45 -14.88
N GLU A 242 -8.42 -7.70 -15.88
CA GLU A 242 -8.05 -6.71 -16.91
C GLU A 242 -9.27 -6.26 -17.74
N ALA A 243 -10.13 -7.19 -18.14
CA ALA A 243 -11.36 -6.84 -18.86
C ALA A 243 -12.32 -5.99 -18.00
N MET A 244 -12.42 -6.31 -16.70
CA MET A 244 -13.21 -5.54 -15.75
C MET A 244 -12.64 -4.14 -15.54
N LEU A 245 -11.32 -4.01 -15.36
CA LEU A 245 -10.62 -2.73 -15.22
C LEU A 245 -10.81 -1.86 -16.47
N ALA A 246 -10.63 -2.42 -17.67
CA ALA A 246 -10.85 -1.69 -18.91
C ALA A 246 -12.30 -1.16 -19.04
N LYS A 247 -13.28 -1.96 -18.60
CA LYS A 247 -14.70 -1.54 -18.58
C LYS A 247 -14.94 -0.43 -17.55
N GLN A 248 -14.30 -0.50 -16.39
CA GLN A 248 -14.41 0.51 -15.36
C GLN A 248 -13.75 1.83 -15.81
N ASP A 249 -12.55 1.78 -16.37
CA ASP A 249 -11.84 2.94 -16.93
C ASP A 249 -12.65 3.62 -18.03
N ALA A 250 -13.30 2.84 -18.91
CA ALA A 250 -14.18 3.40 -19.93
C ALA A 250 -15.39 4.13 -19.32
N ARG A 251 -15.98 3.58 -18.26
CA ARG A 251 -17.08 4.21 -17.53
C ARG A 251 -16.63 5.48 -16.82
N ASP A 252 -15.48 5.46 -16.17
CA ASP A 252 -14.95 6.60 -15.41
C ASP A 252 -14.52 7.74 -16.34
N LYS A 253 -13.92 7.43 -17.50
CA LYS A 253 -13.65 8.41 -18.57
C LYS A 253 -14.93 9.03 -19.11
N ALA A 254 -15.96 8.21 -19.39
CA ALA A 254 -17.25 8.70 -19.87
C ALA A 254 -17.95 9.57 -18.81
N ALA A 255 -17.91 9.17 -17.54
CA ALA A 255 -18.46 9.94 -16.42
C ALA A 255 -17.72 11.26 -16.23
N SER A 256 -16.39 11.25 -16.29
CA SER A 256 -15.53 12.44 -16.17
C SER A 256 -15.78 13.42 -17.31
N ALA A 257 -15.83 12.94 -18.56
CA ALA A 257 -16.14 13.77 -19.72
C ALA A 257 -17.56 14.38 -19.64
N LYS A 258 -18.54 13.61 -19.14
CA LYS A 258 -19.90 14.11 -18.89
C LYS A 258 -19.93 15.16 -17.79
N ALA A 259 -19.18 14.96 -16.70
CA ALA A 259 -19.07 15.90 -15.60
C ALA A 259 -18.40 17.22 -16.05
N GLU A 260 -17.33 17.12 -16.83
CA GLU A 260 -16.63 18.27 -17.42
C GLU A 260 -17.55 19.07 -18.36
N LYS A 261 -18.26 18.39 -19.27
CA LYS A 261 -19.24 19.05 -20.14
C LYS A 261 -20.33 19.76 -19.35
N LYS A 262 -20.84 19.14 -18.26
CA LYS A 262 -21.84 19.74 -17.38
C LYS A 262 -21.29 20.97 -16.65
N ARG A 263 -20.03 20.93 -16.22
CA ARG A 263 -19.31 22.03 -15.56
C ARG A 263 -19.16 23.23 -16.48
N LEU A 264 -18.61 23.04 -17.69
CA LEU A 264 -18.46 24.10 -18.68
C LEU A 264 -19.81 24.74 -19.04
N ALA A 265 -20.85 23.92 -19.26
CA ALA A 265 -22.19 24.44 -19.51
C ALA A 265 -22.78 25.26 -18.33
N ALA A 266 -22.40 24.96 -17.09
CA ALA A 266 -22.80 25.74 -15.92
C ALA A 266 -22.05 27.07 -15.82
N CYS A 267 -20.76 27.10 -16.16
CA CYS A 267 -19.96 28.33 -16.24
C CYS A 267 -20.47 29.26 -17.34
N ALA A 268 -20.74 28.71 -18.54
CA ALA A 268 -21.31 29.48 -19.65
C ALA A 268 -22.64 30.16 -19.27
N ARG A 269 -23.53 29.46 -18.53
CA ARG A 269 -24.77 30.06 -18.01
C ARG A 269 -24.55 31.20 -17.01
N ARG A 270 -23.39 31.26 -16.37
CA ARG A 270 -22.98 32.31 -15.42
C ARG A 270 -22.13 33.39 -16.08
N GLY A 271 -21.89 33.31 -17.39
CA GLY A 271 -21.01 34.23 -18.11
C GLY A 271 -19.52 34.08 -17.77
N ILE A 272 -19.12 32.95 -17.18
CA ILE A 272 -17.72 32.65 -16.85
C ILE A 272 -17.09 31.97 -18.08
N PRO A 273 -16.00 32.51 -18.65
CA PRO A 273 -15.32 31.90 -19.78
C PRO A 273 -14.62 30.59 -19.39
N ASP A 274 -14.38 29.71 -20.36
CA ASP A 274 -13.95 28.33 -20.10
C ASP A 274 -12.57 28.23 -19.41
N ASP A 275 -11.68 29.18 -19.68
CA ASP A 275 -10.33 29.31 -19.08
C ASP A 275 -10.36 29.79 -17.63
N GLU A 276 -11.40 30.52 -17.23
CA GLU A 276 -11.66 30.94 -15.84
C GLU A 276 -12.62 29.99 -15.10
N CYS A 277 -13.23 29.04 -15.80
CA CYS A 277 -14.05 28.01 -15.21
C CYS A 277 -13.14 27.01 -14.49
N ALA A 278 -12.98 27.17 -13.17
CA ALA A 278 -12.16 26.26 -12.37
C ALA A 278 -12.72 24.83 -12.36
N PRO A 279 -11.87 23.79 -12.40
CA PRO A 279 -12.29 22.42 -12.10
C PRO A 279 -12.74 22.33 -10.64
N SER A 280 -13.75 21.51 -10.36
CA SER A 280 -14.24 21.24 -9.01
C SER A 280 -13.13 20.56 -8.19
N GLU A 281 -12.74 21.14 -7.05
CA GLU A 281 -11.66 20.61 -6.17
C GLU A 281 -11.93 19.19 -5.61
N THR A 282 -13.12 18.62 -5.85
CA THR A 282 -13.49 17.26 -5.42
C THR A 282 -12.96 16.12 -6.30
N ALA A 283 -12.05 16.37 -7.24
CA ALA A 283 -11.57 15.36 -8.18
C ALA A 283 -10.03 15.24 -8.31
N VAL A 284 -9.27 15.53 -7.23
CA VAL A 284 -7.84 15.22 -7.19
C VAL A 284 -7.51 14.42 -5.94
N THR A 285 -7.70 13.11 -6.02
CA THR A 285 -6.82 12.07 -5.42
C THR A 285 -7.23 10.71 -5.97
N VAL A 286 -6.86 10.40 -7.22
CA VAL A 286 -6.70 9.01 -7.66
C VAL A 286 -5.40 8.93 -8.44
N GLY A 287 -4.55 8.01 -8.01
CA GLY A 287 -3.12 7.97 -8.26
C GLY A 287 -2.70 8.04 -9.72
N THR A 288 -1.69 8.87 -9.95
CA THR A 288 -0.62 8.59 -10.90
C THR A 288 0.70 8.83 -10.18
N SER A 289 1.28 7.74 -9.69
CA SER A 289 2.70 7.63 -9.38
C SER A 289 3.18 6.40 -10.13
N GLY A 290 4.04 6.63 -11.13
CA GLY A 290 4.69 5.58 -11.92
C GLY A 290 5.89 4.94 -11.23
#